data_AF-A0ABD1HJG0-F1
#
_entry.id   AF-A0ABD1HJG0-F1
#
_cell.length_a   1.000
_cell.length_b   1.000
_cell.length_c   1.000
_cell.angle_alpha   90.00
_cell.angle_beta   90.00
_cell.angle_gamma   90.00
#
_symmetry.space_group_name_H-M   'P 1'
#
loop_
_entity.id
_entity.type
_entity.pdbx_description
1 polymer ?
#
loop_
_entity_poly.entity_id
_entity_poly.type
_entity_poly.pdbx_seq_one_letter_code
_entity_poly.pdbx_strand_id
1 'polypeptide(L)'
;MILPMRDVVALKTLIVIHRTLREGDPTFREELLNFHQRGRVLQLSNFKDDSSPIAWDCSAWVQTYALFLEERLECFRILKYDIEAERLPRPAQGEDKGYSRTRDLVSEELLDQLPSLQQLLYRLIGCRPEGAAVNNYVIQYALALVLKESFKIYCAINDGIINLVDKFFEMPRHEAIKALDIYKRAGQQANRIPCVERASTVLFGYHGRVYTRSAKNGFYSKCSLGIP
;
A
#
# COMPACT_ATOMS: atom_id res chain seq x y z
N MET A 1 18.14 -25.19 23.60
CA MET A 1 17.82 -25.06 22.16
C MET A 1 16.34 -24.64 21.98
N ILE A 2 15.93 -23.45 22.44
CA ILE A 2 14.50 -23.02 22.50
C ILE A 2 14.25 -21.67 21.79
N LEU A 3 15.27 -21.03 21.21
CA LEU A 3 15.17 -19.63 20.78
C LEU A 3 14.48 -19.33 19.42
N PRO A 4 14.35 -20.22 18.40
CA PRO A 4 13.71 -19.84 17.12
C PRO A 4 12.16 -19.81 17.13
N MET A 5 11.49 -20.10 18.26
CA MET A 5 10.01 -20.23 18.29
C MET A 5 9.25 -18.90 18.37
N ARG A 6 9.80 -17.84 18.98
CA ARG A 6 9.05 -16.58 19.17
C ARG A 6 8.80 -15.85 17.86
N ASP A 7 9.81 -15.69 17.02
CA ASP A 7 9.72 -14.99 15.74
C ASP A 7 8.77 -15.70 14.78
N VAL A 8 8.82 -17.03 14.76
CA VAL A 8 7.95 -17.86 13.93
C VAL A 8 6.50 -17.78 14.40
N VAL A 9 6.25 -17.80 15.72
CA VAL A 9 4.88 -17.66 16.26
C VAL A 9 4.35 -16.26 15.97
N ALA A 10 5.11 -15.20 16.25
CA ALA A 10 4.70 -13.83 15.96
C ALA A 10 4.38 -13.64 14.47
N LEU A 11 5.27 -14.10 13.60
CA LEU A 11 5.09 -14.02 12.15
C LEU A 11 3.85 -14.78 11.68
N LYS A 12 3.63 -16.00 12.17
CA LYS A 12 2.43 -16.78 11.83
C LYS A 12 1.15 -16.09 12.30
N THR A 13 1.16 -15.49 13.50
CA THR A 13 0.03 -14.71 13.99
C THR A 13 -0.25 -13.51 13.07
N LEU A 14 0.77 -12.75 12.66
CA LEU A 14 0.61 -11.64 11.71
C LEU A 14 0.10 -12.11 10.34
N ILE A 15 0.55 -13.27 9.86
CA ILE A 15 0.03 -13.88 8.61
C ILE A 15 -1.45 -14.20 8.74
N VAL A 16 -1.87 -14.81 9.86
CA VAL A 16 -3.29 -15.10 10.11
C VAL A 16 -4.10 -13.81 10.12
N ILE A 17 -3.64 -12.78 10.83
CA ILE A 17 -4.30 -11.46 10.87
C ILE A 17 -4.43 -10.88 9.47
N HIS A 18 -3.36 -10.87 8.67
CA HIS A 18 -3.38 -10.38 7.29
C HIS A 18 -4.40 -11.16 6.43
N ARG A 19 -4.43 -12.48 6.55
CA ARG A 19 -5.41 -13.31 5.82
C ARG A 19 -6.83 -13.00 6.24
N THR A 20 -7.11 -12.89 7.53
CA THR A 20 -8.45 -12.55 8.03
C THR A 20 -8.87 -11.14 7.61
N LEU A 21 -7.93 -10.19 7.52
CA LEU A 21 -8.22 -8.86 6.96
C LEU A 21 -8.61 -8.89 5.49
N ARG A 22 -8.13 -9.85 4.70
CA ARG A 22 -8.42 -9.97 3.27
C ARG A 22 -9.63 -10.85 2.96
N GLU A 23 -9.75 -11.97 3.65
CA GLU A 23 -10.68 -13.07 3.35
C GLU A 23 -11.75 -13.26 4.42
N GLY A 24 -11.61 -12.59 5.57
CA GLY A 24 -12.53 -12.72 6.70
C GLY A 24 -13.81 -11.91 6.56
N ASP A 25 -14.75 -12.19 7.47
CA ASP A 25 -16.03 -11.50 7.54
C ASP A 25 -15.83 -10.00 7.78
N PRO A 26 -16.65 -9.11 7.17
CA PRO A 26 -16.61 -7.67 7.46
C PRO A 26 -16.72 -7.33 8.94
N THR A 27 -17.51 -8.08 9.72
CA THR A 27 -17.67 -7.84 11.17
C THR A 27 -16.34 -8.00 11.93
N PHE A 28 -15.52 -8.99 11.58
CA PHE A 28 -14.21 -9.18 12.19
C PHE A 28 -13.27 -8.01 11.92
N ARG A 29 -13.31 -7.46 10.70
CA ARG A 29 -12.50 -6.29 10.33
C ARG A 29 -12.89 -5.07 11.17
N GLU A 30 -14.20 -4.83 11.31
CA GLU A 30 -14.75 -3.75 12.14
C GLU A 30 -14.37 -3.90 13.61
N GLU A 31 -14.48 -5.11 14.17
CA GLU A 31 -14.05 -5.36 15.55
C GLU A 31 -12.55 -5.12 15.74
N LEU A 32 -11.71 -5.64 14.84
CA LEU A 32 -10.26 -5.45 14.92
C LEU A 32 -9.86 -3.98 14.80
N LEU A 33 -10.57 -3.19 13.98
CA LEU A 33 -10.42 -1.73 13.91
C LEU A 33 -10.83 -1.05 15.22
N ASN A 34 -11.94 -1.48 15.83
CA ASN A 34 -12.37 -0.96 17.13
C ASN A 34 -11.34 -1.25 18.23
N PHE A 35 -10.69 -2.42 18.18
CA PHE A 35 -9.57 -2.73 19.07
C PHE A 35 -8.35 -1.86 18.78
N HIS A 36 -7.99 -1.65 17.50
CA HIS A 36 -6.89 -0.76 17.11
C HIS A 36 -7.08 0.68 17.58
N GLN A 37 -8.31 1.19 17.57
CA GLN A 37 -8.64 2.53 18.06
C GLN A 37 -8.46 2.67 19.59
N ARG A 38 -8.63 1.58 20.34
CA ARG A 38 -8.49 1.55 21.80
C ARG A 38 -7.03 1.34 22.26
N GLY A 39 -6.13 1.02 21.32
CA GLY A 39 -4.70 0.85 21.55
C GLY A 39 -4.04 0.15 20.37
N ARG A 40 -2.74 0.39 20.11
CA ARG A 40 -2.01 -0.28 19.02
C ARG A 40 -1.95 -1.79 19.26
N VAL A 41 -2.79 -2.55 18.56
CA VAL A 41 -2.96 -4.00 18.73
C VAL A 41 -1.71 -4.80 18.33
N LEU A 42 -0.89 -4.27 17.41
CA LEU A 42 0.28 -4.97 16.87
C LEU A 42 1.59 -4.28 17.31
N GLN A 43 1.66 -3.83 18.56
CA GLN A 43 2.82 -3.13 19.09
C GLN A 43 4.02 -4.07 19.29
N LEU A 44 4.70 -4.39 18.18
CA LEU A 44 5.89 -5.22 18.11
C LEU A 44 7.18 -4.39 18.06
N SER A 45 7.14 -3.08 18.35
CA SER A 45 8.31 -2.20 18.30
C SER A 45 9.46 -2.63 19.22
N ASN A 46 9.17 -3.41 20.28
CA ASN A 46 10.18 -3.96 21.19
C ASN A 46 10.48 -5.46 20.92
N PHE A 47 9.93 -6.03 19.85
CA PHE A 47 10.08 -7.44 19.51
C PHE A 47 11.43 -7.69 18.85
N LYS A 48 12.42 -8.13 19.62
CA LYS A 48 13.75 -8.45 19.11
C LYS A 48 14.22 -9.78 19.66
N ASP A 49 14.60 -10.69 18.76
CA ASP A 49 15.32 -11.89 19.11
C ASP A 49 16.83 -11.66 18.93
N ASP A 50 17.53 -11.48 20.05
CA ASP A 50 19.00 -11.29 20.10
C ASP A 50 19.77 -12.62 20.12
N SER A 51 19.09 -13.75 19.91
CA SER A 51 19.70 -15.07 20.03
C SER A 51 20.74 -15.39 18.96
N SER A 52 20.62 -14.77 17.79
CA SER A 52 21.58 -14.90 16.70
C SER A 52 21.46 -13.74 15.71
N PRO A 53 22.51 -13.43 14.93
CA PRO A 53 22.42 -12.46 13.84
C PRO A 53 21.31 -12.75 12.83
N ILE A 54 21.03 -14.04 12.58
CA ILE A 54 19.94 -14.50 11.71
C ILE A 54 18.56 -14.12 12.29
N ALA A 55 18.41 -14.27 13.61
CA ALA A 55 17.19 -13.93 14.32
C ALA A 55 16.95 -12.40 14.34
N TRP A 56 18.02 -11.60 14.39
CA TRP A 56 17.90 -10.14 14.30
C TRP A 56 17.29 -9.68 12.97
N ASP A 57 17.79 -10.19 11.83
CA ASP A 57 17.25 -9.84 10.51
C ASP A 57 15.77 -10.27 10.37
N CYS A 58 15.41 -11.46 10.89
CA CYS A 58 14.04 -11.95 10.87
C CYS A 58 13.12 -11.12 11.76
N SER A 59 13.53 -10.82 12.99
CA SER A 59 12.82 -9.94 13.92
C SER A 59 12.58 -8.55 13.33
N ALA A 60 13.60 -7.95 12.71
CA ALA A 60 13.49 -6.63 12.07
C ALA A 60 12.43 -6.63 10.94
N TRP A 61 12.39 -7.70 10.14
CA TRP A 61 11.37 -7.85 9.11
C TRP A 61 9.97 -8.06 9.71
N VAL A 62 9.83 -8.86 10.78
CA VAL A 62 8.56 -9.06 11.49
C VAL A 62 8.00 -7.74 12.02
N GLN A 63 8.85 -6.88 12.60
CA GLN A 63 8.45 -5.53 13.03
C GLN A 63 7.94 -4.68 11.86
N THR A 64 8.65 -4.72 10.73
CA THR A 64 8.28 -3.97 9.53
C THR A 64 6.93 -4.44 8.97
N TYR A 65 6.72 -5.75 8.94
CA TYR A 65 5.46 -6.34 8.50
C TYR A 65 4.29 -5.99 9.44
N ALA A 66 4.51 -5.95 10.75
CA ALA A 66 3.51 -5.50 11.71
C ALA A 66 3.10 -4.03 11.47
N LEU A 67 4.08 -3.14 11.25
CA LEU A 67 3.81 -1.73 10.92
C LEU A 67 3.02 -1.58 9.62
N PHE A 68 3.28 -2.43 8.62
CA PHE A 68 2.46 -2.46 7.41
C PHE A 68 1.00 -2.84 7.70
N LEU A 69 0.77 -3.86 8.52
CA LEU A 69 -0.60 -4.27 8.89
C LEU A 69 -1.33 -3.23 9.73
N GLU A 70 -0.64 -2.54 10.64
CA GLU A 70 -1.22 -1.39 11.36
C GLU A 70 -1.63 -0.27 10.41
N GLU A 71 -0.75 0.09 9.48
CA GLU A 71 -1.04 1.13 8.50
C GLU A 71 -2.17 0.73 7.54
N ARG A 72 -2.27 -0.57 7.21
CA ARG A 72 -3.37 -1.10 6.41
C ARG A 72 -4.72 -0.93 7.11
N LEU A 73 -4.78 -1.19 8.42
CA LEU A 73 -5.97 -0.96 9.24
C LEU A 73 -6.33 0.52 9.29
N GLU A 74 -5.35 1.39 9.53
CA GLU A 74 -5.56 2.84 9.54
C GLU A 74 -6.05 3.34 8.17
N CYS A 75 -5.49 2.81 7.08
CA CYS A 75 -5.94 3.13 5.74
C CYS A 75 -7.38 2.70 5.48
N PHE A 76 -7.77 1.51 5.93
CA PHE A 76 -9.16 1.08 5.85
C PHE A 76 -10.09 2.00 6.66
N ARG A 77 -9.66 2.47 7.83
CA ARG A 77 -10.42 3.40 8.67
C ARG A 77 -10.70 4.72 7.94
N ILE A 78 -9.71 5.26 7.24
CA ILE A 78 -9.82 6.52 6.50
C ILE A 78 -10.67 6.35 5.23
N LEU A 79 -10.42 5.28 4.46
CA LEU A 79 -11.14 5.00 3.22
C LEU A 79 -12.59 4.56 3.46
N LYS A 80 -12.87 3.90 4.59
CA LYS A 80 -14.16 3.25 4.91
C LYS A 80 -14.52 2.12 3.93
N TYR A 81 -13.56 1.64 3.15
CA TYR A 81 -13.69 0.48 2.28
C TYR A 81 -12.36 -0.25 2.11
N ASP A 82 -12.42 -1.51 1.69
CA ASP A 82 -11.23 -2.32 1.41
C ASP A 82 -10.84 -2.23 -0.06
N ILE A 83 -9.61 -1.74 -0.30
CA ILE A 83 -8.99 -1.61 -1.62
C ILE A 83 -8.87 -3.00 -2.28
N GLU A 84 -8.62 -4.06 -1.50
CA GLU A 84 -8.51 -5.42 -2.02
C GLU A 84 -9.86 -6.02 -2.43
N ALA A 85 -10.94 -5.66 -1.75
CA ALA A 85 -12.28 -6.13 -2.08
C ALA A 85 -12.86 -5.41 -3.32
N GLU A 86 -12.26 -4.28 -3.71
CA GLU A 86 -12.70 -3.51 -4.85
C GLU A 86 -12.55 -4.32 -6.15
N ARG A 87 -13.68 -4.57 -6.80
CA ARG A 87 -13.73 -5.11 -8.16
C ARG A 87 -13.59 -3.93 -9.10
N LEU A 88 -12.42 -3.77 -9.70
CA LEU A 88 -12.26 -2.85 -10.83
C LEU A 88 -13.31 -3.23 -11.89
N PRO A 89 -14.19 -2.31 -12.31
CA PRO A 89 -15.21 -2.60 -13.31
C PRO A 89 -14.55 -3.24 -14.54
N ARG A 90 -15.16 -4.30 -15.10
CA ARG A 90 -14.73 -4.76 -16.42
C ARG A 90 -15.01 -3.59 -17.38
N PRO A 91 -14.02 -3.16 -18.17
CA PRO A 91 -14.26 -2.11 -19.14
C PRO A 91 -15.45 -2.51 -20.03
N ALA A 92 -16.45 -1.63 -20.11
CA ALA A 92 -17.44 -1.71 -21.17
C ALA A 92 -16.71 -1.57 -22.52
N GLN A 93 -17.22 -2.23 -23.56
CA GLN A 93 -16.59 -2.19 -24.89
C GLN A 93 -16.44 -0.72 -25.34
N GLY A 94 -15.20 -0.21 -25.34
CA GLY A 94 -14.87 1.15 -25.74
C GLY A 94 -14.18 2.02 -24.68
N GLU A 95 -14.20 1.63 -23.40
CA GLU A 95 -13.46 2.32 -22.34
C GLU A 95 -12.18 1.57 -21.95
N ASP A 96 -11.07 2.30 -21.85
CA ASP A 96 -9.77 1.73 -21.55
C ASP A 96 -9.63 1.50 -20.03
N LYS A 97 -10.22 0.40 -19.54
CA LYS A 97 -10.09 -0.20 -18.18
C LYS A 97 -10.92 0.45 -17.06
N GLY A 98 -11.42 -0.40 -16.15
CA GLY A 98 -12.02 0.04 -14.90
C GLY A 98 -10.99 0.74 -14.00
N TYR A 99 -11.35 1.91 -13.51
CA TYR A 99 -10.60 2.70 -12.56
C TYR A 99 -11.06 2.40 -11.13
N SER A 100 -10.22 2.77 -10.16
CA SER A 100 -10.56 2.71 -8.74
C SER A 100 -11.41 3.89 -8.30
N ARG A 101 -12.11 3.75 -7.17
CA ARG A 101 -12.97 4.78 -6.55
C ARG A 101 -12.32 6.15 -6.43
N THR A 102 -11.00 6.21 -6.24
CA THR A 102 -10.27 7.48 -6.10
C THR A 102 -10.34 8.36 -7.35
N ARG A 103 -10.72 7.81 -8.52
CA ARG A 103 -10.91 8.57 -9.76
C ARG A 103 -12.07 9.57 -9.68
N ASP A 104 -13.10 9.26 -8.89
CA ASP A 104 -14.34 10.04 -8.85
C ASP A 104 -14.59 10.75 -7.52
N LEU A 105 -13.72 10.58 -6.53
CA LEU A 105 -13.86 11.24 -5.22
C LEU A 105 -13.90 12.75 -5.35
N VAL A 106 -14.71 13.39 -4.50
CA VAL A 106 -14.72 14.86 -4.33
C VAL A 106 -13.40 15.34 -3.72
N SER A 107 -13.05 16.61 -3.92
CA SER A 107 -11.74 17.16 -3.53
C SER A 107 -11.42 16.95 -2.05
N GLU A 108 -12.37 17.17 -1.15
CA GLU A 108 -12.19 16.98 0.29
C GLU A 108 -11.81 15.53 0.63
N GLU A 109 -12.63 14.56 0.21
CA GLU A 109 -12.37 13.13 0.44
C GLU A 109 -11.07 12.67 -0.23
N LEU A 110 -10.79 13.17 -1.43
CA LEU A 110 -9.58 12.83 -2.17
C LEU A 110 -8.31 13.29 -1.43
N LEU A 111 -8.33 14.51 -0.89
CA LEU A 111 -7.23 15.09 -0.14
C LEU A 111 -7.00 14.41 1.21
N ASP A 112 -8.01 13.76 1.77
CA ASP A 112 -7.89 12.95 2.99
C ASP A 112 -7.44 11.51 2.71
N GLN A 113 -7.94 10.88 1.65
CA GLN A 113 -7.64 9.48 1.33
C GLN A 113 -6.28 9.28 0.69
N LEU A 114 -5.83 10.20 -0.19
CA LEU A 114 -4.55 10.06 -0.89
C LEU A 114 -3.34 9.99 0.06
N PRO A 115 -3.20 10.84 1.09
CA PRO A 115 -2.11 10.73 2.06
C PRO A 115 -2.07 9.38 2.78
N SER A 116 -3.24 8.84 3.12
CA SER A 116 -3.37 7.52 3.75
C SER A 116 -2.88 6.40 2.83
N LEU A 117 -3.31 6.41 1.57
CA LEU A 117 -2.87 5.47 0.55
C LEU A 117 -1.34 5.55 0.31
N GLN A 118 -0.80 6.78 0.22
CA GLN A 118 0.64 6.99 0.08
C GLN A 118 1.41 6.49 1.29
N GLN A 119 0.88 6.66 2.49
CA GLN A 119 1.50 6.16 3.70
C GLN A 119 1.49 4.61 3.74
N LEU A 120 0.39 3.98 3.35
CA LEU A 120 0.32 2.52 3.19
C LEU A 120 1.34 2.01 2.16
N LEU A 121 1.45 2.68 0.99
CA LEU A 121 2.44 2.32 -0.02
C LEU A 121 3.88 2.47 0.50
N TYR A 122 4.15 3.50 1.33
CA TYR A 122 5.46 3.68 1.96
C TYR A 122 5.82 2.49 2.86
N ARG A 123 4.89 2.04 3.71
CA ARG A 123 5.09 0.84 4.55
C ARG A 123 5.27 -0.42 3.71
N LEU A 124 4.48 -0.58 2.65
CA LEU A 124 4.56 -1.70 1.72
C LEU A 124 5.95 -1.81 1.09
N ILE A 125 6.50 -0.70 0.58
CA ILE A 125 7.85 -0.66 0.00
C ILE A 125 8.90 -0.99 1.06
N GLY A 126 8.64 -0.64 2.32
CA GLY A 126 9.49 -0.98 3.46
C GLY A 126 9.59 -2.48 3.76
N CYS A 127 8.61 -3.31 3.36
CA CYS A 127 8.58 -4.76 3.61
C CYS A 127 9.63 -5.57 2.81
N ARG A 128 10.78 -4.98 2.47
CA ARG A 128 11.87 -5.65 1.79
C ARG A 128 12.68 -6.49 2.80
N PRO A 129 12.79 -7.83 2.61
CA PRO A 129 13.67 -8.63 3.44
C PRO A 129 15.14 -8.33 3.12
N GLU A 130 15.97 -8.36 4.15
CA GLU A 130 17.42 -8.14 4.08
C GLU A 130 18.15 -9.26 4.84
N GLY A 131 19.45 -9.43 4.54
CA GLY A 131 20.29 -10.41 5.22
C GLY A 131 19.70 -11.83 5.22
N ALA A 132 19.67 -12.46 6.39
CA ALA A 132 19.18 -13.82 6.55
C ALA A 132 17.66 -13.97 6.34
N ALA A 133 16.89 -12.89 6.48
CA ALA A 133 15.44 -12.90 6.27
C ALA A 133 15.05 -13.23 4.82
N VAL A 134 15.95 -12.96 3.85
CA VAL A 134 15.74 -13.27 2.43
C VAL A 134 15.51 -14.76 2.21
N ASN A 135 16.16 -15.64 2.96
CA ASN A 135 16.08 -17.09 2.76
C ASN A 135 15.00 -17.76 3.63
N ASN A 136 14.25 -16.99 4.44
CA ASN A 136 13.21 -17.54 5.31
C ASN A 136 11.89 -17.72 4.53
N TYR A 137 11.48 -18.98 4.32
CA TYR A 137 10.28 -19.32 3.54
C TYR A 137 8.97 -18.74 4.10
N VAL A 138 8.86 -18.57 5.42
CA VAL A 138 7.67 -17.98 6.06
C VAL A 138 7.61 -16.48 5.76
N ILE A 139 8.76 -15.80 5.79
CA ILE A 139 8.90 -14.39 5.40
C ILE A 139 8.58 -14.22 3.91
N GLN A 140 9.08 -15.11 3.05
CA GLN A 140 8.77 -15.07 1.61
C GLN A 140 7.26 -15.25 1.35
N TYR A 141 6.59 -16.12 2.08
CA TYR A 141 5.14 -16.27 2.00
C TYR A 141 4.40 -15.00 2.42
N ALA A 142 4.78 -14.41 3.56
CA ALA A 142 4.17 -13.16 4.04
C ALA A 142 4.44 -11.98 3.07
N LEU A 143 5.64 -11.89 2.50
CA LEU A 143 5.98 -10.93 1.45
C LEU A 143 5.09 -11.10 0.21
N ALA A 144 4.80 -12.34 -0.20
CA ALA A 144 3.90 -12.59 -1.32
C ALA A 144 2.48 -12.07 -1.06
N LEU A 145 1.99 -12.12 0.18
CA LEU A 145 0.71 -11.49 0.54
C LEU A 145 0.77 -9.97 0.38
N VAL A 146 1.84 -9.33 0.85
CA VAL A 146 2.05 -7.87 0.72
C VAL A 146 2.11 -7.44 -0.75
N LEU A 147 2.88 -8.18 -1.57
CA LEU A 147 2.99 -7.93 -3.01
C LEU A 147 1.68 -8.14 -3.76
N LYS A 148 0.80 -9.01 -3.25
CA LYS A 148 -0.52 -9.22 -3.86
C LYS A 148 -1.39 -7.96 -3.79
N GLU A 149 -1.28 -7.20 -2.70
CA GLU A 149 -2.05 -5.96 -2.49
C GLU A 149 -1.43 -4.73 -3.18
N SER A 150 -0.14 -4.80 -3.51
CA SER A 150 0.61 -3.64 -4.01
C SER A 150 0.04 -3.06 -5.31
N PHE A 151 -0.50 -3.91 -6.19
CA PHE A 151 -1.03 -3.48 -7.48
C PHE A 151 -2.26 -2.58 -7.31
N LYS A 152 -3.23 -2.98 -6.47
CA LYS A 152 -4.44 -2.19 -6.28
C LYS A 152 -4.18 -0.90 -5.52
N ILE A 153 -3.29 -0.93 -4.53
CA ILE A 153 -2.83 0.28 -3.82
C ILE A 153 -2.21 1.27 -4.83
N TYR A 154 -1.35 0.77 -5.72
CA TYR A 154 -0.74 1.62 -6.76
C TYR A 154 -1.78 2.19 -7.73
N CYS A 155 -2.73 1.38 -8.21
CA CYS A 155 -3.82 1.87 -9.05
C CYS A 155 -4.65 2.95 -8.36
N ALA A 156 -5.04 2.72 -7.09
CA ALA A 156 -5.79 3.69 -6.28
C ALA A 156 -5.05 5.03 -6.15
N ILE A 157 -3.74 4.99 -5.92
CA ILE A 157 -2.93 6.23 -5.87
C ILE A 157 -2.90 6.91 -7.25
N ASN A 158 -2.62 6.19 -8.34
CA ASN A 158 -2.54 6.83 -9.66
C ASN A 158 -3.87 7.44 -10.11
N ASP A 159 -4.98 6.73 -9.93
CA ASP A 159 -6.30 7.23 -10.27
C ASP A 159 -6.65 8.47 -9.45
N GLY A 160 -6.31 8.47 -8.16
CA GLY A 160 -6.49 9.63 -7.30
C GLY A 160 -5.59 10.80 -7.69
N ILE A 161 -4.35 10.55 -8.12
CA ILE A 161 -3.44 11.60 -8.64
C ILE A 161 -3.97 12.20 -9.95
N ILE A 162 -4.57 11.39 -10.83
CA ILE A 162 -5.19 11.90 -12.06
C ILE A 162 -6.37 12.82 -11.71
N ASN A 163 -7.27 12.36 -10.84
CA ASN A 163 -8.40 13.17 -10.34
C ASN A 163 -7.92 14.48 -9.67
N LEU A 164 -6.84 14.39 -8.87
CA LEU A 164 -6.25 15.55 -8.20
C LEU A 164 -5.73 16.60 -9.20
N VAL A 165 -5.04 16.16 -10.25
CA VAL A 165 -4.53 17.04 -11.31
C VAL A 165 -5.66 17.66 -12.12
N ASP A 166 -6.71 16.89 -12.41
CA ASP A 166 -7.87 17.39 -13.16
C ASP A 166 -8.60 18.51 -12.42
N LYS A 167 -8.63 18.45 -11.07
CA LYS A 167 -9.29 19.46 -10.21
C LYS A 167 -8.36 20.59 -9.74
N PHE A 168 -7.05 20.46 -9.93
CA PHE A 168 -6.05 21.32 -9.28
C PHE A 168 -6.27 22.82 -9.50
N PHE A 169 -6.63 23.23 -10.72
CA PHE A 169 -6.80 24.64 -11.08
C PHE A 169 -8.09 25.27 -10.53
N GLU A 170 -9.07 24.44 -10.15
CA GLU A 170 -10.35 24.86 -9.57
C GLU A 170 -10.30 24.87 -8.04
N MET A 171 -9.25 24.30 -7.43
CA MET A 171 -9.13 24.21 -5.98
C MET A 171 -8.81 25.56 -5.31
N PRO A 172 -9.36 25.82 -4.11
CA PRO A 172 -8.90 26.91 -3.26
C PRO A 172 -7.41 26.80 -2.96
N ARG A 173 -6.73 27.95 -2.77
CA ARG A 173 -5.27 28.01 -2.53
C ARG A 173 -4.78 27.05 -1.44
N HIS A 174 -5.52 26.91 -0.34
CA HIS A 174 -5.13 26.06 0.77
C HIS A 174 -5.18 24.56 0.43
N GLU A 175 -6.15 24.14 -0.39
CA GLU A 175 -6.27 22.78 -0.93
C GLU A 175 -5.21 22.52 -2.01
N ALA A 176 -4.99 23.48 -2.92
CA ALA A 176 -3.99 23.35 -3.97
C ALA A 176 -2.57 23.15 -3.42
N ILE A 177 -2.23 23.77 -2.28
CA ILE A 177 -0.94 23.54 -1.61
C ILE A 177 -0.83 22.10 -1.11
N LYS A 178 -1.89 21.55 -0.50
CA LYS A 178 -1.92 20.14 -0.07
C LYS A 178 -1.84 19.20 -1.27
N ALA A 179 -2.61 19.47 -2.32
CA ALA A 179 -2.61 18.71 -3.56
C ALA A 179 -1.21 18.64 -4.19
N LEU A 180 -0.49 19.76 -4.19
CA LEU A 180 0.87 19.82 -4.72
C LEU A 180 1.86 18.95 -3.92
N ASP A 181 1.73 18.92 -2.58
CA ASP A 181 2.57 18.07 -1.74
C ASP A 181 2.29 16.58 -1.99
N ILE A 182 1.01 16.21 -2.05
CA ILE A 182 0.56 14.85 -2.40
C ILE A 182 1.12 14.44 -3.77
N TYR A 183 1.01 15.31 -4.78
CA TYR A 183 1.55 15.07 -6.12
C TYR A 183 3.06 14.84 -6.11
N LYS A 184 3.82 15.71 -5.42
CA LYS A 184 5.28 15.57 -5.30
C LYS A 184 5.66 14.25 -4.63
N ARG A 185 4.96 13.87 -3.56
CA ARG A 185 5.18 12.60 -2.85
C ARG A 185 4.92 11.41 -3.76
N ALA A 186 3.88 11.45 -4.61
CA ALA A 186 3.60 10.38 -5.56
C ALA A 186 4.77 10.18 -6.54
N GLY A 187 5.37 11.27 -7.05
CA GLY A 187 6.55 11.20 -7.91
C GLY A 187 7.76 10.58 -7.20
N GLN A 188 8.01 10.95 -5.94
CA GLN A 188 9.10 10.37 -5.14
C GLN A 188 8.90 8.87 -4.89
N GLN A 189 7.66 8.46 -4.59
CA GLN A 189 7.32 7.07 -4.36
C GLN A 189 7.42 6.25 -5.65
N ALA A 190 6.98 6.78 -6.79
CA ALA A 190 7.09 6.13 -8.09
C ALA A 190 8.55 5.77 -8.47
N ASN A 191 9.52 6.57 -8.04
CA ASN A 191 10.95 6.29 -8.26
C ASN A 191 11.49 5.16 -7.37
N ARG A 192 10.80 4.81 -6.28
CA ARG A 192 11.17 3.71 -5.36
C ARG A 192 10.45 2.39 -5.67
N ILE A 193 9.39 2.45 -6.49
CA ILE A 193 8.64 1.29 -6.99
C ILE A 193 9.42 0.31 -7.88
N PRO A 194 10.55 0.64 -8.54
CA PRO A 194 11.33 -0.35 -9.32
C PRO A 194 11.78 -1.58 -8.50
N CYS A 195 11.88 -1.46 -7.17
CA CYS A 195 12.16 -2.58 -6.27
C CYS A 195 10.95 -3.53 -6.09
N VAL A 196 9.72 -3.02 -6.17
CA VAL A 196 8.47 -3.79 -6.14
C VAL A 196 8.13 -4.34 -7.53
N GLU A 197 8.35 -3.56 -8.60
CA GLU A 197 8.15 -4.00 -10.00
C GLU A 197 9.02 -5.20 -10.39
N ARG A 198 10.26 -5.30 -9.90
CA ARG A 198 11.10 -6.49 -10.14
C ARG A 198 10.51 -7.75 -9.52
N ALA A 199 9.79 -7.64 -8.40
CA ALA A 199 9.05 -8.75 -7.79
C ALA A 199 7.69 -8.99 -8.49
N SER A 200 6.99 -7.93 -8.91
CA SER A 200 5.71 -8.02 -9.63
C SER A 200 5.86 -8.54 -11.06
N THR A 201 7.01 -8.41 -11.71
CA THR A 201 7.23 -8.96 -13.06
C THR A 201 7.15 -10.50 -13.07
N VAL A 202 7.46 -11.15 -11.94
CA VAL A 202 7.35 -12.61 -11.79
C VAL A 202 5.92 -13.05 -11.42
N LEU A 203 5.12 -12.18 -10.78
CA LEU A 203 3.77 -12.52 -10.28
C LEU A 203 2.59 -11.98 -11.12
N PHE A 204 2.76 -10.89 -11.89
CA PHE A 204 1.65 -10.13 -12.49
C PHE A 204 1.65 -9.98 -14.02
N GLY A 205 2.68 -10.46 -14.73
CA GLY A 205 2.70 -10.39 -16.20
C GLY A 205 2.59 -8.96 -16.79
N TYR A 206 2.05 -8.85 -18.01
CA TYR A 206 2.06 -7.63 -18.86
C TYR A 206 1.32 -6.40 -18.30
N HIS A 207 0.38 -6.56 -17.36
CA HIS A 207 -0.48 -5.46 -16.89
C HIS A 207 0.24 -4.40 -16.05
N GLY A 208 1.31 -4.77 -15.32
CA GLY A 208 2.10 -3.83 -14.52
C GLY A 208 2.87 -2.79 -15.35
N ARG A 209 3.35 -3.18 -16.55
CA ARG A 209 4.15 -2.30 -17.43
C ARG A 209 3.35 -1.14 -18.04
N VAL A 210 2.03 -1.28 -18.15
CA VAL A 210 1.17 -0.29 -18.82
C VAL A 210 0.86 0.90 -17.92
N TYR A 211 0.70 0.68 -16.60
CA TYR A 211 0.37 1.74 -15.65
C TYR A 211 1.53 2.70 -15.37
N THR A 212 2.77 2.20 -15.25
CA THR A 212 3.96 3.06 -15.07
C THR A 212 4.27 3.91 -16.30
N ARG A 213 3.89 3.45 -17.50
CA ARG A 213 4.02 4.21 -18.74
C ARG A 213 2.93 5.26 -18.92
N SER A 214 1.68 4.95 -18.53
CA SER A 214 0.54 5.86 -18.63
C SER A 214 0.66 7.06 -17.67
N ALA A 215 1.04 6.81 -16.41
CA ALA A 215 1.24 7.88 -15.41
C ALA A 215 2.40 8.83 -15.78
N LYS A 216 3.48 8.31 -16.37
CA LYS A 216 4.58 9.13 -16.88
C LYS A 216 4.16 9.96 -18.10
N ASN A 217 3.42 9.39 -19.06
CA ASN A 217 3.08 10.08 -20.30
C ASN A 217 1.95 11.12 -20.17
N GLY A 218 0.99 10.92 -19.25
CA GLY A 218 -0.11 11.86 -19.02
C GLY A 218 0.34 13.23 -18.50
N PHE A 219 1.39 13.27 -17.69
CA PHE A 219 1.92 14.50 -17.10
C PHE A 219 2.72 15.34 -18.10
N TYR A 220 3.60 14.72 -18.90
CA TYR A 220 4.36 15.45 -19.93
C TYR A 220 3.45 16.04 -21.01
N SER A 221 2.35 15.37 -21.37
CA SER A 221 1.39 15.88 -22.36
C SER A 221 0.63 17.12 -21.88
N LYS A 222 0.08 17.10 -20.66
CA LYS A 222 -0.69 18.25 -20.12
C LYS A 222 0.19 19.45 -19.75
N CYS A 223 1.42 19.24 -19.27
CA CYS A 223 2.34 20.36 -19.01
C CYS A 223 2.93 20.99 -20.29
N SER A 224 2.93 20.28 -21.42
CA SER A 224 3.41 20.82 -22.70
C SER A 224 2.33 21.59 -23.48
N LEU A 225 1.06 21.46 -23.08
CA LEU A 225 -0.11 22.03 -23.76
C LEU A 225 -0.76 23.21 -23.01
N GLY A 226 -0.16 23.69 -21.91
CA GLY A 226 -0.80 24.69 -21.04
C GLY A 226 0.20 25.62 -20.35
N ILE A 227 0.84 26.49 -21.13
CA ILE A 227 1.38 27.77 -20.67
C ILE A 227 0.84 28.83 -21.64
N PRO A 228 -0.06 29.74 -21.23
CA PRO A 228 0.07 31.12 -21.68
C PRO A 228 1.30 31.76 -21.04
#